data_AF-A0A1J3CFN8-F1
#
_entry.id   AF-A0A1J3CFN8-F1
#
_cell.length_a   1.000
_cell.length_b   1.000
_cell.length_c   1.000
_cell.angle_alpha   90.00
_cell.angle_beta   90.00
_cell.angle_gamma   90.00
#
_symmetry.space_group_name_H-M   'P 1'
#
loop_
_entity.id
_entity.type
_entity.pdbx_description
1 polymer ?
#
loop_
_entity_poly.entity_id
_entity_poly.type
_entity_poly.pdbx_seq_one_letter_code
_entity_poly.pdbx_strand_id
1 'polypeptide(L)' 'TLSHDSIGLVLTQTGWSTIIEAIRFAKPMVVLAFVYDQGLNARVIEEKKIGYVLPRDETEGFFTKESVAKSLRLGMED' A
#
# COMPACT_ATOMS: atom_id res chain seq x y z
N THR A 1 -8.98 -8.47 11.02
CA THR A 1 -9.77 -8.48 9.77
C THR A 1 -9.98 -7.07 9.31
N LEU A 2 -9.86 -6.81 8.00
CA LEU A 2 -10.12 -5.51 7.38
C LEU A 2 -11.62 -5.16 7.28
N SER A 3 -12.49 -6.02 7.80
CA SER A 3 -13.94 -5.84 7.78
C SER A 3 -14.49 -4.81 8.76
N HIS A 4 -13.66 -4.29 9.67
CA HIS A 4 -14.13 -3.37 10.71
C HIS A 4 -14.18 -1.93 10.19
N ASP A 5 -15.24 -1.19 10.52
CA ASP A 5 -15.47 0.17 10.00
C ASP A 5 -14.45 1.19 10.50
N SER A 6 -13.92 1.02 11.71
CA SER A 6 -12.84 1.88 12.23
C SER A 6 -11.50 1.73 11.50
N ILE A 7 -11.37 0.80 10.55
CA ILE A 7 -10.17 0.65 9.72
C ILE A 7 -10.35 1.54 8.50
N GLY A 8 -9.62 2.66 8.47
CA GLY A 8 -9.65 3.63 7.37
C GLY A 8 -8.76 3.27 6.18
N LEU A 9 -7.67 2.52 6.39
CA LEU A 9 -6.78 2.06 5.33
C LEU A 9 -5.94 0.86 5.78
N VAL A 10 -5.25 0.23 4.83
CA VAL A 10 -4.21 -0.77 5.12
C VAL A 10 -2.86 -0.35 4.52
N LEU A 11 -1.83 -0.31 5.38
CA LEU A 11 -0.43 -0.28 4.95
C LEU A 11 0.03 -1.73 4.81
N THR A 12 0.40 -2.15 3.61
CA THR A 12 0.67 -3.56 3.30
C THR A 12 1.98 -3.76 2.55
N GLN A 13 2.65 -4.87 2.88
CA GLN A 13 3.78 -5.36 2.11
C GLN A 13 3.39 -6.05 0.78
N THR A 14 2.12 -6.04 0.38
CA THR A 14 1.58 -6.67 -0.85
C THR A 14 1.50 -8.19 -0.89
N GLY A 15 1.21 -8.83 0.26
CA GLY A 15 0.78 -10.23 0.24
C GLY A 15 -0.58 -10.40 -0.46
N TRP A 16 -0.72 -11.40 -1.34
CA TRP A 16 -1.94 -11.64 -2.12
C TRP A 16 -3.21 -11.73 -1.26
N SER A 17 -3.15 -12.40 -0.11
CA SER A 17 -4.29 -12.50 0.81
C SER A 17 -4.75 -11.13 1.31
N THR A 18 -3.82 -10.23 1.62
CA THR A 18 -4.13 -8.87 2.07
C THR A 18 -4.71 -8.02 0.95
N ILE A 19 -4.19 -8.17 -0.28
CA ILE A 19 -4.74 -7.49 -1.46
C ILE A 19 -6.20 -7.90 -1.66
N ILE A 20 -6.48 -9.21 -1.62
CA ILE A 20 -7.85 -9.74 -1.77
C ILE A 20 -8.76 -9.23 -0.65
N GLU A 21 -8.29 -9.24 0.60
CA GLU A 21 -9.07 -8.77 1.75
C GLU A 21 -9.37 -7.26 1.66
N ALA A 22 -8.40 -6.45 1.26
CA ALA A 22 -8.56 -5.00 1.09
C ALA A 22 -9.55 -4.66 -0.02
N ILE A 23 -9.46 -5.35 -1.17
CA ILE A 23 -10.43 -5.21 -2.27
C ILE A 23 -11.83 -5.62 -1.80
N ARG A 24 -11.95 -6.76 -1.11
CA ARG A 24 -13.24 -7.28 -0.65
C ARG A 24 -13.98 -6.33 0.31
N PHE A 25 -13.24 -5.64 1.18
CA PHE A 25 -13.79 -4.71 2.15
C PHE A 25 -13.63 -3.23 1.76
N ALA A 26 -13.27 -2.96 0.49
CA ALA A 26 -13.09 -1.62 -0.05
C ALA A 26 -12.19 -0.72 0.81
N LYS A 27 -11.08 -1.28 1.33
CA LYS A 27 -10.11 -0.52 2.14
C LYS A 27 -9.02 0.07 1.25
N PRO A 28 -8.77 1.39 1.30
CA PRO A 28 -7.63 2.01 0.65
C PRO A 28 -6.32 1.30 1.00
N MET A 29 -5.47 1.09 0.01
CA MET A 29 -4.18 0.43 0.19
C MET A 29 -3.03 1.40 -0.01
N VAL A 30 -2.13 1.44 0.97
CA VAL A 30 -0.80 2.04 0.84
C VAL A 30 0.22 0.90 0.83
N VAL A 31 1.11 0.88 -0.15
CA VAL A 31 1.92 -0.28 -0.50
C VAL A 31 3.40 -0.03 -0.24
N LEU A 32 4.00 -0.87 0.61
CA LEU A 32 5.41 -0.84 0.96
C LEU A 32 6.09 -2.16 0.54
N ALA A 33 6.64 -2.21 -0.67
CA ALA A 33 7.31 -3.41 -1.19
C ALA A 33 8.83 -3.38 -0.91
N PHE A 34 9.39 -4.48 -0.40
CA PHE A 34 10.82 -4.57 -0.05
C PHE A 34 11.49 -5.93 -0.35
N VAL A 35 10.77 -7.06 -0.29
CA VAL A 35 11.37 -8.42 -0.47
C VAL A 35 10.52 -9.31 -1.37
N TYR A 36 11.11 -10.42 -1.85
CA TYR A 36 10.42 -11.49 -2.58
C TYR A 36 9.62 -11.00 -3.79
N ASP A 37 8.38 -11.47 -3.94
CA ASP A 37 7.44 -11.17 -5.02
C ASP A 37 6.72 -9.82 -4.85
N GLN A 38 6.98 -9.09 -3.76
CA GLN A 38 6.25 -7.88 -3.41
C GLN A 38 6.38 -6.78 -4.46
N GLY A 39 7.54 -6.69 -5.12
CA GLY A 39 7.73 -5.74 -6.23
C GLY A 39 6.80 -6.02 -7.42
N LEU A 40 6.56 -7.31 -7.73
CA LEU A 40 5.65 -7.71 -8.79
C LEU A 40 4.19 -7.42 -8.40
N ASN A 41 3.82 -7.71 -7.16
CA ASN A 41 2.48 -7.43 -6.65
C ASN A 41 2.21 -5.92 -6.59
N ALA A 42 3.20 -5.12 -6.15
CA ALA A 42 3.13 -3.66 -6.15
C ALA A 42 2.92 -3.09 -7.55
N ARG A 43 3.64 -3.62 -8.55
CA ARG A 43 3.45 -3.24 -9.95
C ARG A 43 2.03 -3.52 -10.44
N VAL A 44 1.46 -4.68 -10.11
CA VAL A 44 0.05 -4.99 -10.44
C VAL A 44 -0.90 -4.01 -9.77
N ILE A 45 -0.67 -3.66 -8.50
CA ILE A 45 -1.49 -2.69 -7.77
C ILE A 45 -1.46 -1.32 -8.44
N GLU A 46 -0.27 -0.85 -8.82
CA GLU A 46 -0.06 0.43 -9.51
C GLU A 46 -0.72 0.44 -10.90
N GLU A 47 -0.45 -0.57 -11.73
CA GLU A 47 -1.01 -0.69 -13.08
C GLU A 47 -2.54 -0.77 -13.07
N LYS A 48 -3.12 -1.42 -12.06
CA LYS A 48 -4.58 -1.53 -11.87
C LYS A 48 -5.20 -0.36 -11.12
N LYS A 49 -4.39 0.58 -10.60
CA LYS A 49 -4.84 1.73 -9.81
C LYS A 49 -5.70 1.34 -8.60
N ILE A 50 -5.34 0.26 -7.92
CA ILE A 50 -6.09 -0.26 -6.75
C ILE A 50 -5.43 0.10 -5.40
N GLY A 51 -4.33 0.86 -5.42
CA GLY A 51 -3.63 1.31 -4.23
C GLY A 51 -2.48 2.27 -4.57
N TYR A 52 -1.93 2.91 -3.55
CA TYR A 52 -0.83 3.86 -3.66
C TYR A 52 0.50 3.19 -3.30
N VAL A 53 1.42 3.09 -4.24
CA VAL A 53 2.77 2.55 -4.00
C VAL A 53 3.66 3.65 -3.42
N LEU A 54 4.26 3.38 -2.26
CA LEU A 54 5.17 4.33 -1.65
C LEU A 54 6.36 4.63 -2.57
N PRO A 55 6.68 5.91 -2.81
CA PRO A 55 7.87 6.26 -3.55
C PRO A 55 9.10 5.88 -2.72
N ARG A 56 10.02 5.22 -3.40
CA ARG A 56 11.32 4.79 -2.89
C ARG A 56 12.38 5.75 -3.40
N ASP A 57 13.31 6.15 -2.55
CA ASP A 57 14.44 6.95 -2.99
C ASP A 57 15.23 6.21 -4.09
N GLU A 58 15.44 6.85 -5.24
CA GLU A 58 16.07 6.21 -6.41
C GLU A 58 17.58 6.01 -6.24
N THR A 59 18.21 6.75 -5.33
CA THR A 59 19.67 6.70 -5.12
C THR A 59 20.03 5.68 -4.06
N GLU A 60 19.44 5.80 -2.88
CA GLU A 60 19.74 4.99 -1.68
C GLU A 60 18.76 3.83 -1.51
N GLY A 61 17.61 3.86 -2.19
CA GLY A 61 16.60 2.82 -2.04
C GLY A 61 15.91 2.85 -0.67
N PHE A 62 15.92 3.96 0.06
CA PHE A 62 15.26 4.06 1.36
C PHE A 62 13.86 4.68 1.27
N PHE A 63 13.05 4.37 2.28
CA PHE A 63 11.81 5.08 2.56
C PHE A 63 12.07 6.10 3.66
N THR A 64 11.64 7.35 3.44
CA THR A 64 11.73 8.40 4.46
C THR A 64 10.45 8.45 5.29
N LYS A 65 10.56 8.87 6.56
CA LYS A 65 9.38 9.05 7.43
C LYS A 65 8.39 10.05 6.83
N GLU A 66 8.90 11.06 6.12
CA GLU A 66 8.11 12.07 5.41
C GLU A 66 7.31 11.47 4.27
N SER A 67 7.94 10.63 3.43
CA SER A 67 7.30 9.92 2.33
C SER A 67 6.18 9.01 2.85
N VAL A 68 6.47 8.25 3.91
CA VAL A 68 5.48 7.36 4.54
C VAL A 68 4.30 8.16 5.10
N ALA A 69 4.56 9.19 5.90
CA ALA A 69 3.50 9.99 6.50
C ALA A 69 2.63 10.70 5.45
N LYS A 70 3.23 11.19 4.36
CA LYS A 70 2.49 11.79 3.24
C LYS A 70 1.61 10.76 2.53
N SER A 71 2.14 9.57 2.25
CA SER A 71 1.42 8.49 1.57
C SER A 71 0.22 8.00 2.39
N LEU A 72 0.38 7.90 3.71
CA LEU A 72 -0.71 7.52 4.62
C LEU A 72 -1.80 8.59 4.67
N ARG A 73 -1.45 9.87 4.75
CA ARG A 73 -2.43 10.97 4.70
C ARG A 73 -3.21 10.97 3.39
N LEU A 74 -2.53 10.82 2.25
CA LEU A 74 -3.17 10.70 0.93
C LEU A 74 -4.20 9.56 0.90
N GLY A 75 -3.90 8.41 1.52
CA GLY A 75 -4.84 7.29 1.60
C GLY A 75 -5.94 7.43 2.66
N MET A 76 -5.88 8.42 3.54
CA MET A 76 -6.91 8.73 4.56
C MET A 76 -7.86 9.87 4.15
N GLU A 77 -7.41 10.75 3.26
CA GLU A 77 -8.09 11.99 2.89
C GLU A 77 -9.09 11.82 1.72
N ASP A 78 -9.28 10.58 1.22
CA ASP A 78 -10.33 10.16 0.28
C ASP A 78 -11.42 9.31 0.97
#